data_AF-A0A942Z9S2-F1
#
_entry.id   AF-A0A942Z9S2-F1
#
_cell.length_a   1.000
_cell.length_b   1.000
_cell.length_c   1.000
_cell.angle_alpha   90.00
_cell.angle_beta   90.00
_cell.angle_gamma   90.00
#
_symmetry.space_group_name_H-M   'P 1'
#
loop_
_entity.id
_entity.type
_entity.pdbx_description
1 polymer ?
#
loop_
_entity_poly.entity_id
_entity_poly.type
_entity_poly.pdbx_seq_one_letter_code
_entity_poly.pdbx_strand_id
1 'polypeptide(L)'
;MEILLEYMGKGLITMLMISMPCVLVAAGVGLVVGILQAVTQVQEQTIAAAPKILAVFLVLMIMGVGYIKLLTNLLQEGFQLAFNQIPAADSYVLSSSYHKYTKPFDAEFKQGSGRFDKQEIGDIMRNPGKIPFIDYNSKIKHYPSDRMPNPRPNLIETNAIMNR
;
A
#
# COMPACT_ATOMS: atom_id res chain seq x y z
N MET A 1 2.76 13.67 14.00
CA MET A 1 3.87 13.91 13.04
C MET A 1 5.20 13.39 13.55
N GLU A 2 5.51 13.52 14.84
CA GLU A 2 6.80 13.07 15.41
C GLU A 2 7.08 11.57 15.19
N ILE A 3 6.10 10.70 15.42
CA ILE A 3 6.22 9.24 15.17
C ILE A 3 6.59 8.93 13.71
N LEU A 4 6.05 9.68 12.75
CA LEU A 4 6.37 9.49 11.33
C LEU A 4 7.82 9.87 11.02
N LEU A 5 8.29 11.00 11.56
CA LEU A 5 9.67 11.46 11.36
C LEU A 5 10.68 10.51 12.00
N GLU A 6 10.39 10.01 13.20
CA GLU A 6 11.23 9.03 13.89
C GLU A 6 11.34 7.72 13.10
N TYR A 7 10.22 7.22 12.59
CA TYR A 7 10.18 6.00 11.79
C TYR A 7 10.88 6.16 10.42
N MET A 8 10.73 7.33 9.78
CA MET A 8 11.50 7.66 8.58
C MET A 8 13.01 7.67 8.84
N GLY A 9 13.44 8.25 9.97
CA GLY A 9 14.85 8.24 10.39
C GLY A 9 15.38 6.83 10.59
N LYS A 10 14.61 5.95 11.24
CA LYS A 10 14.96 4.53 11.41
C LYS A 10 15.09 3.80 10.07
N GLY A 11 14.22 4.10 9.11
CA GLY A 11 14.30 3.58 7.74
C GLY A 11 15.60 3.97 7.03
N LEU A 12 16.01 5.25 7.14
CA LEU A 12 17.27 5.74 6.56
C LEU A 12 18.50 5.05 7.19
N ILE A 13 18.52 4.88 8.51
CA ILE A 13 19.61 4.16 9.20
C ILE A 13 19.66 2.70 8.74
N THR A 14 18.51 2.05 8.57
CA THR A 14 18.43 0.66 8.10
C THR A 14 18.97 0.53 6.67
N MET A 15 18.64 1.47 5.78
CA MET A 15 19.19 1.53 4.42
C MET A 15 20.71 1.72 4.43
N LEU A 16 21.22 2.60 5.30
CA LEU A 16 22.65 2.82 5.45
C LEU A 16 23.35 1.55 5.93
N MET A 17 22.79 0.86 6.92
CA MET A 17 23.36 -0.39 7.44
C MET A 17 23.45 -1.50 6.39
N ILE A 18 22.44 -1.61 5.51
CA ILE A 18 22.45 -2.60 4.43
C ILE A 18 23.46 -2.24 3.33
N SER A 19 23.55 -0.95 2.97
CA SER A 19 24.41 -0.52 1.87
C SER A 19 25.89 -0.42 2.24
N MET A 20 26.22 -0.01 3.47
CA MET A 20 27.60 0.20 3.94
C MET A 20 28.55 -0.98 3.70
N PRO A 21 28.26 -2.23 4.12
CA PRO A 21 29.14 -3.38 3.87
C PRO A 21 29.31 -3.71 2.38
N CYS A 22 28.22 -3.63 1.59
CA CYS A 22 28.29 -3.86 0.15
C CYS A 22 29.17 -2.80 -0.55
N VAL A 23 29.02 -1.54 -0.18
CA VAL A 23 29.79 -0.43 -0.77
C VAL A 23 31.26 -0.52 -0.38
N LEU A 24 31.58 -0.82 0.88
CA LEU A 24 32.97 -0.99 1.33
C LEU A 24 33.70 -2.09 0.56
N VAL A 25 33.07 -3.25 0.40
CA VAL A 25 33.68 -4.36 -0.35
C VAL A 25 33.78 -4.03 -1.83
N ALA A 26 32.76 -3.42 -2.42
CA ALA A 26 32.80 -2.99 -3.82
C ALA A 26 33.92 -1.96 -4.08
N ALA A 27 34.14 -1.04 -3.14
CA ALA A 27 35.20 -0.03 -3.22
C ALA A 27 36.59 -0.67 -3.06
N GLY A 28 36.76 -1.54 -2.06
CA GLY A 28 38.04 -2.23 -1.81
C GLY A 28 38.46 -3.11 -2.98
N VAL A 29 37.55 -3.96 -3.48
CA VAL A 29 37.85 -4.83 -4.63
C VAL A 29 38.01 -4.02 -5.91
N GLY A 30 37.19 -2.98 -6.11
CA GLY A 30 37.33 -2.07 -7.25
C GLY A 30 38.70 -1.37 -7.29
N LEU A 31 39.23 -0.97 -6.14
CA LEU A 31 40.56 -0.37 -6.03
C LEU A 31 41.65 -1.38 -6.40
N VAL A 32 41.60 -2.58 -5.83
CA VAL A 32 42.59 -3.63 -6.11
C VAL A 32 42.61 -3.99 -7.60
N VAL A 33 41.43 -4.21 -8.18
CA VAL A 33 41.30 -4.54 -9.61
C VAL A 33 41.74 -3.38 -10.50
N GLY A 34 41.45 -2.13 -10.12
CA GLY A 34 41.89 -0.94 -10.85
C GLY A 34 43.42 -0.79 -10.88
N ILE A 35 44.11 -1.09 -9.77
CA ILE A 35 45.58 -1.11 -9.74
C ILE A 35 46.12 -2.22 -10.65
N LEU A 36 45.52 -3.41 -10.62
CA LEU A 36 45.93 -4.53 -11.48
C LEU A 36 45.72 -4.23 -12.98
N GLN A 37 44.65 -3.52 -13.34
CA GLN A 37 44.45 -3.02 -14.70
C GLN A 37 45.53 -2.00 -15.11
N ALA A 38 45.89 -1.08 -14.22
CA ALA A 38 46.89 -0.06 -14.50
C ALA A 38 48.30 -0.64 -14.69
N VAL A 39 48.68 -1.64 -13.88
CA VAL A 39 50.02 -2.25 -13.91
C VAL A 39 50.19 -3.19 -15.10
N THR A 40 49.15 -3.95 -15.47
CA THR A 40 49.26 -4.95 -16.55
C THR A 40 48.92 -4.40 -17.95
N GLN A 41 48.47 -3.14 -18.04
CA GLN A 41 48.00 -2.49 -19.28
C GLN A 41 46.85 -3.24 -19.99
N VAL A 42 46.17 -4.17 -19.31
CA VAL A 42 45.02 -4.92 -19.85
C VAL A 42 43.76 -4.07 -19.71
N GLN A 43 43.35 -3.42 -20.80
CA GLN A 43 42.14 -2.57 -20.88
C GLN A 43 40.87 -3.34 -21.30
N GLU A 44 40.85 -4.65 -21.12
CA GLU A 44 39.66 -5.48 -21.33
C GLU A 44 38.62 -5.17 -20.23
N GLN A 45 37.60 -4.37 -20.56
CA GLN A 45 36.57 -3.93 -19.60
C GLN A 45 35.83 -5.08 -18.92
N THR A 46 35.72 -6.24 -19.59
CA THR A 46 35.00 -7.43 -19.11
C THR A 46 35.75 -8.17 -18.00
N ILE A 47 37.08 -8.26 -18.09
CA ILE A 47 37.92 -8.98 -17.11
C ILE A 47 37.97 -8.25 -15.77
N ALA A 48 37.93 -6.92 -15.77
CA ALA A 48 37.93 -6.13 -14.53
C ALA A 48 36.56 -6.09 -13.83
N ALA A 49 35.48 -6.30 -14.56
CA ALA A 49 34.12 -6.30 -13.98
C ALA A 49 33.81 -7.59 -13.20
N ALA A 50 34.29 -8.75 -13.67
CA ALA A 50 33.95 -10.04 -13.09
C ALA A 50 34.39 -10.20 -11.60
N PRO A 51 35.62 -9.84 -11.19
CA PRO A 51 36.05 -9.99 -9.80
C PRO A 51 35.23 -9.11 -8.84
N LYS A 52 34.86 -7.89 -9.28
CA LYS A 52 34.05 -6.97 -8.47
C LYS A 52 32.65 -7.51 -8.21
N ILE A 53 32.01 -8.06 -9.25
CA ILE A 53 30.65 -8.63 -9.13
C ILE A 53 30.68 -9.86 -8.20
N LEU A 54 31.66 -10.74 -8.37
CA LEU A 54 31.79 -11.96 -7.56
C LEU A 54 32.01 -11.63 -6.08
N ALA A 55 32.81 -10.61 -5.78
CA ALA A 55 33.02 -10.15 -4.41
C ALA A 55 31.73 -9.60 -3.76
N VAL A 56 30.99 -8.73 -4.45
CA VAL A 56 29.71 -8.21 -3.93
C VAL A 56 28.69 -9.35 -3.77
N PHE A 57 28.67 -10.29 -4.70
CA PHE A 57 27.80 -11.46 -4.63
C PHE A 57 28.09 -12.32 -3.39
N LEU A 58 29.36 -12.55 -3.05
CA LEU A 58 29.74 -13.26 -1.83
C LEU A 58 29.29 -12.54 -0.55
N VAL A 59 29.41 -11.21 -0.51
CA VAL A 59 28.91 -10.41 0.62
C VAL A 59 27.41 -10.55 0.77
N LEU A 60 26.67 -10.47 -0.34
CA LEU A 60 25.22 -10.67 -0.33
C LEU A 60 24.83 -12.08 0.09
N MET A 61 25.58 -13.12 -0.29
CA MET A 61 25.33 -14.48 0.17
C MET A 61 25.50 -14.63 1.68
N ILE A 62 26.58 -14.07 2.24
CA ILE A 62 26.90 -14.20 3.66
C ILE A 62 25.97 -13.34 4.51
N MET A 63 25.77 -12.08 4.14
CA MET A 63 24.95 -11.12 4.90
C MET A 63 23.47 -11.10 4.50
N GLY A 64 23.06 -11.81 3.45
CA GLY A 64 21.70 -11.76 2.91
C GLY A 64 20.63 -12.12 3.93
N VAL A 65 20.86 -13.14 4.76
CA VAL A 65 19.95 -13.52 5.85
C VAL A 65 19.81 -12.39 6.88
N GLY A 66 20.89 -11.65 7.15
CA GLY A 66 20.88 -10.49 8.05
C GLY A 66 20.09 -9.31 7.47
N TYR A 67 20.25 -9.01 6.18
CA TYR A 67 19.50 -7.95 5.52
C TYR A 67 18.00 -8.23 5.47
N ILE A 68 17.62 -9.48 5.21
CA ILE A 68 16.22 -9.89 5.24
C ILE A 68 15.64 -9.65 6.64
N LYS A 69 16.35 -10.03 7.72
CA LYS A 69 15.91 -9.79 9.09
C LYS A 69 15.73 -8.30 9.40
N LEU A 70 16.67 -7.44 8.97
CA LEU A 70 16.56 -6.00 9.17
C LEU A 70 15.32 -5.42 8.46
N LEU A 71 15.08 -5.83 7.22
CA LEU A 71 13.92 -5.39 6.45
C LEU A 71 12.61 -5.92 7.02
N THR A 72 12.56 -7.19 7.44
CA THR A 72 11.34 -7.75 8.04
C THR A 72 11.03 -7.09 9.37
N ASN A 73 12.04 -6.78 10.20
CA ASN A 73 11.84 -6.10 11.47
C ASN A 73 11.29 -4.68 11.24
N LEU A 74 11.90 -3.93 10.32
CA LEU A 74 11.40 -2.60 9.95
C LEU A 74 9.94 -2.71 9.49
N LEU A 75 9.64 -3.61 8.56
CA LEU A 75 8.29 -3.79 8.04
C LEU A 75 7.27 -4.19 9.11
N GLN A 76 7.62 -5.10 10.02
CA GLN A 76 6.74 -5.52 11.11
C GLN A 76 6.43 -4.38 12.07
N GLU A 77 7.43 -3.60 12.47
CA GLU A 77 7.24 -2.44 13.32
C GLU A 77 6.39 -1.36 12.64
N GLY A 78 6.66 -1.06 11.37
CA GLY A 78 5.86 -0.11 10.60
C GLY A 78 4.41 -0.55 10.44
N PHE A 79 4.19 -1.85 10.20
CA PHE A 79 2.87 -2.44 10.12
C PHE A 79 2.14 -2.33 11.47
N GLN A 80 2.81 -2.64 12.58
CA GLN A 80 2.22 -2.49 13.92
C GLN A 80 1.87 -1.03 14.24
N LEU A 81 2.75 -0.09 13.90
CA LEU A 81 2.50 1.34 14.06
C LEU A 81 1.30 1.79 13.22
N ALA A 82 1.21 1.35 11.97
CA ALA A 82 0.08 1.64 11.10
C ALA A 82 -1.22 1.06 11.67
N PHE A 83 -1.29 -0.24 11.93
CA PHE A 83 -2.54 -0.90 12.35
C PHE A 83 -2.98 -0.57 13.77
N ASN A 84 -2.10 -0.13 14.67
CA ASN A 84 -2.51 0.28 16.01
C ASN A 84 -2.90 1.76 16.10
N GLN A 85 -2.31 2.63 15.28
CA GLN A 85 -2.57 4.07 15.34
C GLN A 85 -3.66 4.54 14.36
N ILE A 86 -3.86 3.84 13.23
CA ILE A 86 -4.85 4.20 12.21
C ILE A 86 -6.31 3.92 12.65
N PRO A 87 -6.69 2.79 13.28
CA PRO A 87 -8.08 2.56 13.68
C PRO A 87 -8.56 3.45 14.83
N ALA A 88 -7.64 4.17 15.51
CA ALA A 88 -7.98 5.20 16.49
C ALA A 88 -8.32 6.56 15.83
N ALA A 89 -8.01 6.74 14.54
CA ALA A 89 -8.45 7.88 13.77
C ALA A 89 -9.81 7.56 13.13
N ASP A 90 -10.90 8.03 13.75
CA ASP A 90 -12.31 7.87 13.35
C ASP A 90 -12.62 8.27 11.88
N SER A 91 -11.67 8.81 11.13
CA SER A 91 -11.84 9.33 9.77
C SER A 91 -11.70 8.31 8.64
N TYR A 92 -11.17 7.10 8.89
CA TYR A 92 -10.88 6.10 7.83
C TYR A 92 -11.58 4.76 8.00
N VAL A 93 -12.21 4.52 9.16
CA VAL A 93 -13.08 3.37 9.36
C VAL A 93 -14.51 3.80 9.01
N LEU A 94 -15.25 2.91 8.36
CA LEU A 94 -16.67 3.08 8.20
C LEU A 94 -17.28 3.31 9.60
N SER A 95 -17.81 4.51 9.90
CA SER A 95 -18.58 4.79 11.13
C SER A 95 -19.48 3.62 11.51
N SER A 96 -19.73 3.47 12.80
CA SER A 96 -20.50 2.36 13.34
C SER A 96 -21.88 2.16 12.68
N SER A 97 -22.42 3.18 11.98
CA SER A 97 -23.74 3.16 11.35
C SER A 97 -23.76 2.83 9.84
N TYR A 98 -22.67 2.34 9.23
CA TYR A 98 -22.62 2.19 7.76
C TYR A 98 -23.61 1.18 7.19
N HIS A 99 -24.02 0.20 7.99
CA HIS A 99 -25.06 -0.79 7.71
C HIS A 99 -26.45 -0.16 7.47
N LYS A 100 -26.66 1.11 7.84
CA LYS A 100 -27.95 1.81 7.69
C LYS A 100 -28.19 2.31 6.26
N TYR A 101 -27.13 2.49 5.47
CA TYR A 101 -27.19 3.12 4.14
C TYR A 101 -26.60 2.24 3.03
N THR A 102 -25.95 1.13 3.37
CA THR A 102 -25.53 0.11 2.40
C THR A 102 -26.52 -1.05 2.42
N LYS A 103 -26.94 -1.50 1.23
CA LYS A 103 -27.63 -2.78 1.13
C LYS A 103 -26.55 -3.86 1.23
N PRO A 104 -26.62 -4.78 2.22
CA PRO A 104 -25.64 -5.85 2.28
C PRO A 104 -25.72 -6.68 1.01
N PHE A 105 -24.57 -7.10 0.49
CA PHE A 105 -24.47 -7.96 -0.69
C PHE A 105 -25.33 -9.24 -0.55
N ASP A 106 -25.57 -9.70 0.69
CA ASP A 106 -26.51 -10.78 1.00
C ASP A 106 -27.96 -10.52 0.56
N ALA A 107 -28.43 -9.27 0.58
CA ALA A 107 -29.77 -8.92 0.14
C ALA A 107 -29.92 -8.99 -1.39
N GLU A 108 -28.84 -8.68 -2.13
CA GLU A 108 -28.80 -8.81 -3.59
C GLU A 108 -28.50 -10.25 -4.03
N PHE A 109 -27.65 -10.98 -3.28
CA PHE A 109 -27.33 -12.37 -3.54
C PHE A 109 -28.54 -13.29 -3.34
N LYS A 110 -29.36 -13.06 -2.30
CA LYS A 110 -30.63 -13.80 -2.13
C LYS A 110 -31.66 -13.49 -3.23
N GLN A 111 -31.57 -12.31 -3.85
CA GLN A 111 -32.41 -11.98 -5.01
C GLN A 111 -31.94 -12.70 -6.28
N GLY A 112 -30.65 -13.02 -6.41
CA GLY A 112 -30.08 -13.75 -7.55
C GLY A 112 -29.98 -15.27 -7.40
N SER A 113 -29.87 -15.81 -6.17
CA SER A 113 -29.58 -17.25 -5.96
C SER A 113 -30.82 -18.16 -5.90
N GLY A 114 -32.01 -17.58 -5.85
CA GLY A 114 -33.27 -18.33 -5.67
C GLY A 114 -34.25 -18.27 -6.85
N ARG A 115 -33.89 -17.62 -7.96
CA ARG A 115 -34.84 -17.26 -9.02
C ARG A 115 -34.78 -18.10 -10.30
N PHE A 116 -34.26 -19.32 -10.23
CA PHE A 116 -34.59 -20.33 -11.25
C PHE A 116 -36.01 -20.88 -11.00
N ASP A 117 -37.01 -20.00 -10.90
CA ASP A 117 -38.41 -20.41 -10.80
C ASP A 117 -38.92 -20.78 -12.21
N LYS A 118 -39.78 -21.79 -12.29
CA LYS A 118 -40.38 -22.26 -13.57
C LYS A 118 -41.10 -21.15 -14.33
N GLN A 119 -41.53 -20.09 -13.62
CA GLN A 119 -42.15 -18.91 -14.21
C GLN A 119 -41.17 -18.10 -15.08
N GLU A 120 -39.91 -17.92 -14.66
CA GLU A 120 -38.92 -17.18 -15.47
C GLU A 120 -38.55 -17.92 -16.76
N ILE A 121 -38.54 -19.26 -16.74
CA ILE A 121 -38.29 -20.08 -17.94
C ILE A 121 -39.39 -19.87 -18.99
N GLY A 122 -40.66 -19.80 -18.56
CA GLY A 122 -41.79 -19.52 -19.46
C GLY A 122 -41.74 -18.13 -20.06
N ASP A 123 -41.29 -17.14 -19.30
CA ASP A 123 -41.14 -15.75 -19.76
C ASP A 123 -39.94 -15.57 -20.71
N ILE A 124 -38.84 -16.31 -20.51
CA ILE A 124 -37.71 -16.38 -21.45
C ILE A 124 -38.13 -17.03 -22.78
N MET A 125 -38.99 -18.05 -22.74
CA MET A 125 -39.52 -18.70 -23.95
C MET A 125 -40.45 -17.77 -24.75
N ARG A 126 -41.17 -16.86 -24.09
CA ARG A 126 -42.06 -15.88 -24.72
C ARG A 126 -41.32 -14.63 -25.19
N ASN A 127 -40.24 -14.24 -24.52
CA ASN A 127 -39.46 -13.05 -24.82
C ASN A 127 -37.94 -13.34 -24.75
N PRO A 128 -37.36 -14.01 -25.76
CA PRO A 128 -35.99 -14.53 -25.72
C PRO A 128 -34.88 -13.45 -25.69
N GLY A 129 -35.25 -12.17 -25.84
CA GLY A 129 -34.31 -11.05 -25.79
C GLY A 129 -34.15 -10.40 -24.42
N LYS A 130 -34.88 -10.84 -23.38
CA LYS A 130 -34.81 -10.25 -22.04
C LYS A 130 -34.03 -11.15 -21.10
N ILE A 131 -32.97 -10.62 -20.50
CA ILE A 131 -32.13 -11.34 -19.54
C ILE A 131 -32.79 -11.27 -18.15
N PRO A 132 -33.09 -12.41 -17.49
CA PRO A 132 -33.93 -12.44 -16.27
C PRO A 132 -33.27 -11.81 -15.04
N PHE A 133 -31.94 -11.68 -15.05
CA PHE A 133 -31.16 -11.25 -13.88
C PHE A 133 -31.04 -9.73 -13.74
N ILE A 134 -31.59 -8.95 -14.67
CA ILE A 134 -31.47 -7.49 -14.68
C ILE A 134 -32.85 -6.88 -14.40
N ASP A 135 -33.09 -6.52 -13.14
CA ASP A 135 -34.26 -5.74 -12.76
C ASP A 135 -34.07 -4.26 -13.18
N TYR A 136 -34.44 -3.96 -14.42
CA TYR A 136 -34.41 -2.61 -15.00
C TYR A 136 -35.31 -1.60 -14.27
N ASN A 137 -36.18 -2.04 -13.35
CA ASN A 137 -37.11 -1.19 -12.62
C ASN A 137 -36.64 -0.85 -11.19
N SER A 138 -35.44 -1.29 -10.79
CA SER A 138 -34.86 -0.93 -9.50
C SER A 138 -34.39 0.54 -9.50
N LYS A 139 -35.31 1.48 -9.30
CA LYS A 139 -34.95 2.88 -9.02
C LYS A 139 -34.10 2.89 -7.74
N ILE A 140 -32.80 3.20 -7.88
CA ILE A 140 -31.91 3.44 -6.74
C ILE A 140 -32.51 4.62 -5.97
N LYS A 141 -33.13 4.37 -4.81
CA LYS A 141 -33.61 5.45 -3.93
C LYS A 141 -32.40 6.28 -3.50
N HIS A 142 -32.25 7.45 -4.11
CA HIS A 142 -31.25 8.43 -3.70
C HIS A 142 -31.73 9.04 -2.39
N TYR A 143 -31.18 8.59 -1.27
CA TYR A 143 -31.31 9.32 -0.02
C TYR A 143 -30.30 10.48 -0.09
N PRO A 144 -30.74 11.75 0.07
CA PRO A 144 -29.77 12.84 0.20
C PRO A 144 -28.88 12.54 1.39
N SER A 145 -27.57 12.77 1.25
CA SER A 145 -26.67 12.70 2.40
C SER A 145 -27.16 13.65 3.49
N ASP A 146 -27.06 13.21 4.74
CA ASP A 146 -27.26 14.11 5.87
C ASP A 146 -26.31 15.30 5.69
N ARG A 147 -26.86 16.51 5.58
CA ARG A 147 -26.04 17.72 5.49
C ARG A 147 -25.23 17.77 6.78
N MET A 148 -23.90 17.70 6.68
CA MET A 148 -23.02 17.94 7.82
C MET A 148 -23.47 19.24 8.50
N PRO A 149 -23.55 19.28 9.85
CA PRO A 149 -23.85 20.50 10.55
C PRO A 149 -22.90 21.58 10.04
N ASN A 150 -23.43 22.62 9.40
CA ASN A 150 -22.61 23.75 8.95
C ASN A 150 -21.94 24.32 10.22
N PRO A 151 -20.60 24.25 10.36
CA PRO A 151 -19.94 24.79 11.54
C PRO A 151 -20.18 26.31 11.51
N ARG A 152 -21.10 26.78 12.35
CA ARG A 152 -21.25 28.20 12.57
C ARG A 152 -20.03 28.63 13.39
N PRO A 153 -19.25 29.61 12.92
CA PRO A 153 -18.10 30.06 13.68
C PRO A 153 -18.56 30.49 15.07
N ASN A 154 -17.84 30.04 16.09
CA ASN A 154 -18.08 30.49 17.45
C ASN A 154 -17.79 32.01 17.54
N LEU A 155 -18.31 32.71 18.54
CA LEU A 155 -18.07 34.15 18.71
C LEU A 155 -16.57 34.47 18.72
N ILE A 156 -15.75 33.56 19.25
CA ILE A 156 -14.28 33.68 19.28
C ILE A 156 -13.68 33.67 17.87
N GLU A 157 -14.11 32.74 17.02
CA GLU A 157 -13.65 32.64 15.62
C GLU A 157 -14.21 33.78 14.76
N THR A 158 -15.44 34.21 15.03
CA THR A 158 -16.07 35.32 14.34
C THR A 158 -15.34 36.64 14.59
N ASN A 159 -14.90 36.89 15.82
CA ASN A 159 -14.10 38.08 16.16
C ASN A 159 -12.70 38.01 15.54
N ALA A 160 -12.07 36.82 15.51
CA ALA A 160 -10.80 36.61 14.82
C ALA A 160 -10.89 36.86 13.31
N ILE A 161 -11.99 36.45 12.67
CA ILE A 161 -12.24 36.69 11.24
C ILE A 161 -12.60 38.15 10.95
N MET A 162 -13.37 38.80 11.82
CA MET A 162 -13.77 40.21 11.67
C MET A 162 -12.72 41.22 12.12
N ASN A 163 -11.55 40.77 12.56
CA ASN A 163 -10.42 41.61 12.97
C ASN A 163 -10.86 42.75 13.92
N ARG A 164 -11.68 42.39 14.91
CA ARG A 164 -12.17 43.26 15.99
C ARG A 164 -11.69 42.76 17.34
#